data_AF-A0A940RWV4-F1
#
_entry.id   AF-A0A940RWV4-F1
#
_cell.length_a   1.000
_cell.length_b   1.000
_cell.length_c   1.000
_cell.angle_alpha   90.00
_cell.angle_beta   90.00
_cell.angle_gamma   90.00
#
_symmetry.space_group_name_H-M   'P 1'
#
loop_
_entity.id
_entity.type
_entity.pdbx_description
1 polymer ?
#
loop_
_entity_poly.entity_id
_entity_poly.type
_entity_poly.pdbx_seq_one_letter_code
_entity_poly.pdbx_strand_id
1 'polypeptide(L)' 'MGTGQVNVKAYKRQLCGLIVQGKSKPSWIVFQELSLDQAPQADQHFGHREDGWTKVLLHLDGS' A
#
# COMPACT_ATOMS: atom_id res chain seq x y z
N MET A 1 7.24 19.25 -11.30
CA MET A 1 6.96 18.06 -10.48
C MET A 1 6.20 17.09 -11.36
N GLY A 2 6.69 15.86 -11.56
CA GLY A 2 6.25 14.98 -12.65
C GLY A 2 4.83 14.46 -12.46
N THR A 3 3.85 15.12 -13.08
CA THR A 3 2.45 14.67 -13.14
C THR A 3 2.26 13.81 -14.38
N GLY A 4 2.59 12.52 -14.24
CA GLY A 4 2.31 11.51 -15.24
C GLY A 4 2.04 10.17 -14.58
N GLN A 5 1.18 9.35 -15.17
CA GLN A 5 1.01 7.98 -14.72
C GLN A 5 2.35 7.24 -14.86
N VAL A 6 2.81 6.63 -13.77
CA VAL A 6 4.00 5.76 -13.82
C VAL A 6 3.68 4.55 -14.68
N ASN A 7 4.59 4.17 -15.58
CA ASN A 7 4.47 2.92 -16.34
C ASN A 7 4.76 1.72 -15.43
N VAL A 8 3.78 1.35 -14.59
CA VAL A 8 3.89 0.24 -13.64
C VAL A 8 4.23 -1.07 -14.35
N LYS A 9 3.75 -1.28 -15.59
CA LYS A 9 4.01 -2.50 -16.37
C LYS A 9 5.50 -2.68 -16.67
N ALA A 10 6.24 -1.60 -16.91
CA ALA A 10 7.66 -1.65 -17.19
C ALA A 10 8.50 -2.13 -15.98
N TYR A 11 8.12 -1.76 -14.76
CA TYR A 11 8.95 -1.96 -13.56
C TYR A 11 8.44 -3.05 -12.62
N LYS A 12 7.14 -3.41 -12.65
CA LYS A 12 6.54 -4.33 -11.68
C LYS A 12 7.25 -5.68 -11.60
N ARG A 13 7.68 -6.24 -12.74
CA ARG A 13 8.30 -7.56 -12.79
C ARG A 13 9.64 -7.57 -12.06
N GLN A 14 10.45 -6.54 -12.26
CA GLN A 14 11.73 -6.39 -11.59
C GLN A 14 11.55 -6.18 -10.08
N LEU A 15 10.63 -5.30 -9.69
CA LEU A 15 10.32 -5.04 -8.27
C LEU A 15 9.78 -6.29 -7.56
N CYS A 16 8.86 -7.02 -8.19
CA CYS A 16 8.40 -8.32 -7.68
C CYS A 16 9.56 -9.33 -7.58
N GLY A 17 10.48 -9.34 -8.55
CA GLY A 17 11.67 -10.19 -8.52
C GLY A 17 12.55 -9.91 -7.30
N LEU A 18 12.71 -8.65 -6.89
CA LEU A 18 13.43 -8.29 -5.66
C LEU A 18 12.75 -8.83 -4.41
N ILE A 19 11.42 -8.84 -4.36
CA ILE A 19 10.65 -9.39 -3.24
C ILE A 19 10.83 -10.91 -3.18
N VAL A 20 10.67 -11.60 -4.32
CA VAL A 20 10.80 -13.07 -4.42
C VAL A 20 12.22 -13.53 -4.06
N GLN A 21 13.25 -12.78 -4.45
CA GLN A 21 14.65 -13.07 -4.11
C GLN A 21 15.01 -12.69 -2.66
N GLY A 22 14.06 -12.17 -1.87
CA GLY A 22 14.31 -11.72 -0.49
C GLY A 22 15.15 -10.44 -0.38
N LYS A 23 15.41 -9.75 -1.50
CA LYS A 23 16.19 -8.50 -1.55
C LYS A 23 15.38 -7.28 -1.11
N SER A 24 14.05 -7.40 -1.04
CA SER A 24 13.16 -6.35 -0.55
C SER A 24 11.98 -6.93 0.22
N LYS A 25 11.60 -6.28 1.32
CA LYS A 25 10.40 -6.61 2.12
C LYS A 25 9.56 -5.34 2.28
N PRO A 26 8.65 -5.03 1.35
CA PRO A 26 7.91 -3.76 1.35
C PRO A 26 6.87 -3.64 2.47
N SER A 27 6.73 -4.65 3.33
CA SER A 27 5.81 -4.66 4.46
C SER A 27 6.08 -3.53 5.47
N TRP A 28 7.32 -3.05 5.58
CA TRP A 28 7.65 -1.93 6.48
C TRP A 28 6.96 -0.61 6.10
N ILE A 29 6.45 -0.49 4.88
CA ILE A 29 5.72 0.71 4.41
C ILE A 29 4.24 0.60 4.78
N VAL A 30 3.73 -0.60 5.06
CA VAL A 30 2.33 -0.81 5.45
C VAL A 30 2.20 -0.51 6.93
N PHE A 31 1.29 0.39 7.29
CA PHE A 31 1.06 0.76 8.68
C PHE A 31 -0.22 0.15 9.24
N GLN A 32 -1.29 0.12 8.45
CA GLN A 32 -2.61 -0.36 8.90
C GLN A 32 -3.14 -1.43 7.95
N GLU A 33 -3.52 -2.58 8.50
CA GLU A 33 -4.23 -3.66 7.82
C GLU A 33 -5.62 -3.75 8.45
N LEU A 34 -6.66 -3.62 7.64
CA LEU A 34 -8.03 -3.46 8.11
C LEU A 34 -9.00 -4.28 7.26
N SER A 35 -10.12 -4.67 7.84
CA SER A 35 -11.20 -5.31 7.08
C SER A 35 -11.93 -4.28 6.20
N LEU A 36 -12.60 -4.74 5.13
CA LEU A 36 -13.30 -3.86 4.20
C LEU A 36 -14.35 -2.94 4.88
N ASP A 37 -15.01 -3.40 5.94
CA ASP A 37 -15.99 -2.62 6.70
C ASP A 37 -15.40 -1.36 7.35
N GLN A 38 -14.07 -1.35 7.58
CA GLN A 38 -13.34 -0.23 8.16
C GLN A 38 -12.82 0.76 7.10
N ALA A 39 -13.06 0.49 5.81
CA ALA A 39 -12.61 1.36 4.72
C ALA A 39 -13.04 2.83 4.85
N PRO A 40 -14.27 3.17 5.28
CA PRO A 40 -14.67 4.57 5.44
C PRO A 40 -13.85 5.31 6.50
N GLN A 41 -13.53 4.63 7.61
CA GLN A 41 -12.70 5.19 8.67
C GLN A 41 -11.26 5.38 8.17
N ALA A 42 -10.73 4.39 7.44
CA ALA A 42 -9.39 4.45 6.88
C ALA A 42 -9.20 5.59 5.88
N ASP A 43 -10.21 5.84 5.03
CA ASP A 43 -10.19 6.95 4.06
C ASP A 43 -10.14 8.32 4.76
N GLN A 44 -10.88 8.49 5.87
CA GLN A 44 -10.85 9.71 6.67
C GLN A 44 -9.47 9.97 7.28
N HIS A 45 -8.89 9.00 7.99
CA HIS A 45 -7.58 9.16 8.62
C HIS A 45 -6.46 9.35 7.58
N PHE A 46 -6.52 8.62 6.46
CA PHE A 46 -5.59 8.80 5.33
C PHE A 46 -5.72 10.19 4.71
N GLY A 47 -6.94 10.68 4.52
CA GLY A 47 -7.23 12.03 4.02
C GLY A 47 -6.72 13.13 4.94
N HIS A 48 -6.83 12.94 6.26
CA HIS A 48 -6.29 13.85 7.27
C HIS A 48 -4.77 13.73 7.47
N ARG A 49 -4.13 12.74 6.83
CA ARG A 49 -2.69 12.47 6.95
C ARG A 49 -2.24 12.29 8.39
N GLU A 50 -3.06 11.61 9.18
CA GLU A 50 -2.73 11.29 10.56
C GLU A 50 -1.48 10.40 10.61
N ASP A 51 -0.71 10.53 11.70
CA ASP A 51 0.50 9.72 11.89
C ASP A 51 0.13 8.24 11.90
N GLY A 52 0.85 7.44 11.10
CA GLY A 52 0.55 6.01 10.91
C GLY A 52 -0.49 5.72 9.82
N TRP A 53 -1.03 6.72 9.12
CA TRP A 53 -1.99 6.52 8.02
C TRP A 53 -1.39 6.81 6.64
N THR A 54 -0.20 6.27 6.37
CA THR A 54 0.52 6.51 5.09
C THR A 54 0.25 5.42 4.04
N LYS A 55 -0.10 4.21 4.47
CA LYS A 55 -0.47 3.10 3.58
C LYS A 55 -1.37 2.12 4.31
N VAL A 56 -2.58 1.97 3.79
CA VAL A 56 -3.62 1.06 4.30
C VAL A 56 -3.75 -0.13 3.34
N LEU A 57 -3.81 -1.34 3.87
CA LEU A 57 -4.25 -2.54 3.15
C LEU A 57 -5.63 -2.93 3.63
N LEU A 58 -6.54 -3.21 2.69
CA LEU A 58 -7.88 -3.68 2.96
C LEU A 58 -7.99 -5.17 2.65
N HIS A 59 -8.40 -5.95 3.64
CA HIS A 59 -8.66 -7.38 3.53
C HIS A 59 -10.13 -7.62 3.18
N LEU A 60 -10.36 -8.36 2.09
CA LEU A 60 -11.71 -8.62 1.56
C LEU A 60 -12.41 -9.78 2.27
N ASP A 61 -11.65 -10.60 3.00
CA ASP A 61 -12.08 -11.79 3.72
C ASP A 61 -12.44 -11.51 5.19
N GLY A 62 -12.43 -10.25 5.62
CA GLY A 62 -12.92 -9.84 6.94
C GLY A 62 -12.04 -10.25 8.13
N SER A 63 -10.78 -10.64 7.87
CA SER A 63 -9.78 -10.92 8.92
C SER A 63 -9.06 -9.65 9.38
#